data_AF-A0A6A3G5I1-F1
#
_entry.id   AF-A0A6A3G5I1-F1
#
_cell.length_a   1.000
_cell.length_b   1.000
_cell.length_c   1.000
_cell.angle_alpha   90.00
_cell.angle_beta   90.00
_cell.angle_gamma   90.00
#
_symmetry.space_group_name_H-M   'P 1'
#
loop_
_entity.id
_entity.type
_entity.pdbx_description
1 polymer ?
#
loop_
_entity_poly.entity_id
_entity_poly.type
_entity_poly.pdbx_seq_one_letter_code
_entity_poly.pdbx_strand_id
1 'polypeptide(L)'
;LVRWLDANERHAPGQKGFRSVNGCGEHNFLAATLIDHARRRHKPLYEVWYDFCNAFGSVPFKLLWDALARLGVPAHYVAVCQGLYDSAAFVVGNAADGPTDPIMQRVGVFQGCPLSPHLFSAAINPLLHALQKLPSSGVQLSGDDRPGVSAYADDLKIFSGTKAGVTAQHELVAAFLDWTGMKANPAKCRSMGVRRNGNGAVEADNLDLALADTPIPTMTHHQSYAYLGIGDGF
;
A
#
# COMPACT_ATOMS: atom_id res chain seq x y z
N LEU A 1 16.68 -6.34 10.21
CA LEU A 1 15.54 -5.38 10.29
C LEU A 1 14.20 -6.07 10.56
N VAL A 2 13.64 -6.89 9.66
CA VAL A 2 12.30 -7.52 9.84
C VAL A 2 12.15 -8.27 11.15
N ARG A 3 13.08 -9.18 11.47
CA ARG A 3 13.04 -9.91 12.74
C ARG A 3 12.98 -8.99 13.96
N TRP A 4 13.66 -7.84 13.90
CA TRP A 4 13.63 -6.86 14.99
C TRP A 4 12.26 -6.17 15.06
N LEU A 5 11.70 -5.76 13.92
CA LEU A 5 10.38 -5.13 13.86
C LEU A 5 9.27 -6.10 14.29
N ASP A 6 9.34 -7.37 13.90
CA ASP A 6 8.39 -8.41 14.31
C ASP A 6 8.51 -8.70 15.82
N ALA A 7 9.72 -8.90 16.34
CA ALA A 7 9.96 -9.18 17.76
C ALA A 7 9.56 -8.02 18.70
N ASN A 8 9.41 -6.81 18.17
CA ASN A 8 9.00 -5.62 18.91
C ASN A 8 7.59 -5.13 18.52
N GLU A 9 6.82 -5.93 17.76
CA GLU A 9 5.45 -5.61 17.35
C GLU A 9 5.32 -4.24 16.63
N ARG A 10 6.34 -3.87 15.85
CA ARG A 10 6.42 -2.57 15.16
C ARG A 10 5.93 -2.62 13.71
N HIS A 11 5.82 -3.82 13.13
CA HIS A 11 5.29 -4.00 11.79
C HIS A 11 3.77 -3.80 11.75
N ALA A 12 3.30 -3.01 10.79
CA ALA A 12 1.88 -2.91 10.50
C ALA A 12 1.38 -4.27 10.00
N PRO A 13 0.34 -4.88 10.64
CA PRO A 13 -0.12 -6.23 10.29
C PRO A 13 -0.67 -6.34 8.85
N GLY A 14 -1.04 -5.22 8.23
CA GLY A 14 -1.50 -5.18 6.84
C GLY A 14 -0.41 -5.35 5.80
N GLN A 15 0.88 -5.13 6.13
CA GLN A 15 1.99 -5.39 5.20
C GLN A 15 2.44 -6.85 5.32
N LYS A 16 2.31 -7.60 4.22
CA LYS A 16 2.75 -9.00 4.15
C LYS A 16 3.81 -9.27 3.09
N GLY A 17 4.17 -8.27 2.29
CA GLY A 17 5.32 -8.34 1.39
C GLY A 17 6.64 -8.45 2.17
N PHE A 18 7.57 -9.26 1.65
CA PHE A 18 8.91 -9.47 2.23
C PHE A 18 8.94 -9.94 3.68
N ARG A 19 7.87 -10.63 4.11
CA ARG A 19 7.78 -11.28 5.42
C ARG A 19 7.81 -12.78 5.25
N SER A 20 8.24 -13.50 6.29
CA SER A 20 8.23 -14.96 6.33
C SER A 20 6.84 -15.51 6.66
N VAL A 21 5.83 -15.11 5.88
CA VAL A 21 4.42 -15.53 5.99
C VAL A 21 3.85 -15.77 4.59
N ASN A 22 2.77 -16.54 4.47
CA ASN A 22 2.06 -16.70 3.20
C ASN A 22 1.20 -15.47 2.88
N GLY A 23 1.84 -14.34 2.64
CA GLY A 23 1.18 -13.03 2.50
C GLY A 23 0.20 -12.98 1.34
N CYS A 24 0.55 -13.58 0.20
CA CYS A 24 -0.32 -13.65 -0.97
C CYS A 24 -1.58 -14.48 -0.68
N GLY A 25 -1.42 -15.68 -0.12
CA GLY A 25 -2.56 -16.52 0.26
C GLY A 25 -3.49 -15.86 1.27
N GLU A 26 -2.94 -15.19 2.29
CA GLU A 26 -3.75 -14.51 3.31
C GLU A 26 -4.48 -13.27 2.77
N HIS A 27 -3.87 -12.49 1.86
CA HIS A 27 -4.56 -11.36 1.24
C HIS A 27 -5.65 -11.81 0.28
N ASN A 28 -5.42 -12.87 -0.50
CA ASN A 28 -6.44 -13.44 -1.38
C ASN A 28 -7.60 -14.03 -0.57
N PHE A 29 -7.30 -14.72 0.53
CA PHE A 29 -8.32 -15.20 1.47
C PHE A 29 -9.13 -14.06 2.08
N LEU A 30 -8.46 -12.97 2.51
CA LEU A 30 -9.12 -11.80 3.04
C LEU A 30 -10.04 -11.14 1.99
N ALA A 31 -9.56 -10.92 0.77
CA ALA A 31 -10.36 -10.36 -0.32
C ALA A 31 -11.62 -11.20 -0.60
N ALA A 32 -11.46 -12.52 -0.75
CA ALA A 32 -12.59 -13.44 -0.93
C ALA A 32 -13.57 -13.41 0.26
N THR A 33 -13.06 -13.32 1.48
CA THR A 33 -13.86 -13.23 2.71
C THR A 33 -14.67 -11.93 2.77
N LEU A 34 -14.08 -10.79 2.37
CA LEU A 34 -14.77 -9.50 2.34
C LEU A 34 -15.93 -9.52 1.36
N ILE A 35 -15.71 -10.04 0.15
CA ILE A 35 -16.75 -10.19 -0.89
C ILE A 35 -17.86 -11.13 -0.42
N ASP A 36 -17.51 -12.32 0.10
CA ASP A 36 -18.48 -13.28 0.60
C ASP A 36 -19.29 -12.72 1.79
N HIS A 37 -18.63 -12.02 2.72
CA HIS A 37 -19.28 -11.35 3.84
C HIS A 37 -20.29 -10.31 3.36
N ALA A 38 -19.89 -9.43 2.44
CA ALA A 38 -20.76 -8.39 1.88
C ALA A 38 -21.97 -9.01 1.16
N ARG A 39 -21.74 -10.06 0.36
CA ARG A 39 -22.80 -10.80 -0.36
C ARG A 39 -23.81 -11.44 0.60
N ARG A 40 -23.34 -12.21 1.60
CA ARG A 40 -24.17 -12.96 2.56
C ARG A 40 -24.90 -12.08 3.57
N ARG A 41 -24.27 -10.98 4.00
CA ARG A 41 -24.84 -10.06 5.00
C ARG A 41 -25.61 -8.90 4.39
N HIS A 42 -25.70 -8.85 3.06
CA HIS A 42 -26.36 -7.77 2.32
C HIS A 42 -25.79 -6.38 2.69
N LYS A 43 -24.48 -6.31 2.96
CA LYS A 43 -23.80 -5.07 3.34
C LYS A 43 -23.05 -4.47 2.16
N PRO A 44 -22.88 -3.14 2.11
CA PRO A 44 -22.01 -2.51 1.14
C PRO A 44 -20.54 -2.92 1.33
N LEU A 45 -19.78 -2.86 0.24
CA LEU A 45 -18.33 -3.01 0.24
C LEU A 45 -17.73 -2.00 -0.73
N TYR A 46 -16.69 -1.31 -0.27
CA TYR A 46 -15.96 -0.32 -1.04
C TYR A 46 -14.47 -0.63 -0.96
N GLU A 47 -13.77 -0.61 -2.08
CA GLU A 47 -12.36 -0.96 -2.20
C GLU A 47 -11.64 -0.01 -3.14
N VAL A 48 -10.36 0.25 -2.86
CA VAL A 48 -9.47 1.02 -3.74
C VAL A 48 -8.10 0.35 -3.78
N TRP A 49 -7.59 0.12 -4.98
CA TRP A 49 -6.24 -0.39 -5.26
C TRP A 49 -5.36 0.75 -5.78
N TYR A 50 -4.16 0.86 -5.22
CA TYR A 50 -3.16 1.85 -5.61
C TYR A 50 -1.97 1.19 -6.29
N ASP A 51 -1.52 1.81 -7.37
CA ASP A 51 -0.28 1.50 -8.08
C ASP A 51 0.71 2.65 -7.84
N PHE A 52 1.75 2.43 -7.03
CA PHE A 52 2.75 3.45 -6.76
C PHE A 52 3.74 3.62 -7.92
N CYS A 53 3.94 4.86 -8.37
CA CYS A 53 4.93 5.20 -9.39
C CYS A 53 6.34 4.98 -8.86
N ASN A 54 7.07 4.01 -9.42
CA ASN A 54 8.45 3.70 -9.04
C ASN A 54 8.60 3.59 -7.51
N ALA A 55 7.78 2.74 -6.87
CA ALA A 55 7.64 2.72 -5.41
C ALA A 55 8.98 2.64 -4.67
N PHE A 56 9.86 1.72 -5.07
CA PHE A 56 11.19 1.57 -4.49
C PHE A 56 12.11 2.77 -4.78
N GLY A 57 12.13 3.25 -6.03
CA GLY A 57 13.00 4.34 -6.44
C GLY A 57 12.50 5.74 -6.04
N SER A 58 11.31 5.86 -5.47
CA SER A 58 10.70 7.13 -5.08
C SER A 58 10.71 7.41 -3.58
N VAL A 59 11.16 6.47 -2.75
CA VAL A 59 11.20 6.64 -1.28
C VAL A 59 12.15 7.78 -0.88
N PRO A 60 11.67 8.87 -0.28
CA PRO A 60 12.56 9.93 0.21
C PRO A 60 13.43 9.42 1.37
N PHE A 61 14.72 9.75 1.35
CA PHE A 61 15.63 9.38 2.45
C PHE A 61 15.18 9.94 3.80
N LYS A 62 14.65 11.16 3.83
CA LYS A 62 14.11 11.76 5.04
C LYS A 62 12.97 10.92 5.64
N LEU A 63 12.01 10.50 4.81
CA LEU A 63 10.93 9.60 5.22
C LEU A 63 11.49 8.30 5.78
N LEU A 64 12.45 7.69 5.09
CA LEU A 64 13.03 6.41 5.49
C LEU A 64 13.73 6.50 6.86
N TRP A 65 14.57 7.51 7.07
CA TRP A 65 15.31 7.68 8.33
C TRP A 65 14.37 8.03 9.49
N ASP A 66 13.41 8.93 9.26
CA ASP A 66 12.39 9.29 10.25
C ASP A 66 11.52 8.08 10.62
N ALA A 67 11.13 7.26 9.64
CA ALA A 67 10.34 6.06 9.88
C ALA A 67 11.12 5.03 10.72
N LEU A 68 12.37 4.74 10.38
CA LEU A 68 13.20 3.81 11.16
C LEU A 68 13.40 4.27 12.60
N ALA A 69 13.67 5.56 12.80
CA ALA A 69 13.81 6.14 14.14
C ALA A 69 12.51 6.03 14.95
N ARG A 70 11.36 6.36 14.36
CA ARG A 70 10.04 6.25 15.01
C ARG A 70 9.63 4.81 15.30
N LEU A 71 10.13 3.85 14.52
CA LEU A 71 9.95 2.42 14.79
C LEU A 71 10.83 1.93 15.93
N GLY A 72 11.74 2.75 16.45
CA GLY A 72 12.65 2.41 17.55
C GLY A 72 13.86 1.61 17.11
N VAL A 73 14.16 1.55 15.80
CA VAL A 73 15.33 0.82 15.29
C VAL A 73 16.58 1.44 15.92
N PRO A 74 17.52 0.62 16.45
CA PRO A 74 18.69 1.15 17.14
C PRO A 74 19.47 2.15 16.29
N ALA A 75 19.87 3.28 16.90
CA ALA A 75 20.48 4.39 16.18
C ALA A 75 21.74 4.00 15.39
N HIS A 76 22.56 3.08 15.94
CA HIS A 76 23.74 2.55 15.24
C HIS A 76 23.36 1.80 13.96
N TYR A 77 22.24 1.08 13.94
CA TYR A 77 21.76 0.37 12.75
C TYR A 77 21.27 1.37 11.70
N VAL A 78 20.55 2.41 12.13
CA VAL A 78 20.12 3.51 11.24
C VAL A 78 21.33 4.21 10.62
N ALA A 79 22.38 4.48 11.40
CA ALA A 79 23.63 5.08 10.92
C ALA A 79 24.34 4.19 9.88
N VAL A 80 24.37 2.88 10.08
CA VAL A 80 24.91 1.94 9.06
C VAL A 80 24.08 2.01 7.79
N CYS A 81 22.75 2.03 7.88
CA CYS A 81 21.91 2.20 6.70
C CYS A 81 22.19 3.54 6.01
N GLN A 82 22.28 4.65 6.74
CA GLN A 82 22.61 5.96 6.18
C GLN A 82 23.96 5.92 5.44
N GLY A 83 24.98 5.29 6.02
CA GLY A 83 26.29 5.13 5.38
C GLY A 83 26.27 4.32 4.09
N LEU A 84 25.33 3.37 3.93
CA LEU A 84 25.17 2.63 2.65
C LEU A 84 24.60 3.51 1.53
N TYR A 85 23.80 4.51 1.88
CA TYR A 85 23.17 5.43 0.92
C TYR A 85 23.93 6.74 0.78
N ASP A 86 24.87 7.04 1.69
CA ASP A 86 25.69 8.23 1.63
C ASP A 86 26.59 8.19 0.40
N SER A 87 26.53 9.25 -0.40
CA SER A 87 27.24 9.37 -1.68
C SER A 87 27.04 8.18 -2.64
N ALA A 88 25.94 7.44 -2.49
CA ALA A 88 25.62 6.34 -3.38
C ALA A 88 25.40 6.84 -4.80
N ALA A 89 25.99 6.15 -5.77
CA ALA A 89 25.86 6.46 -7.19
C ALA A 89 25.77 5.17 -8.00
N PHE A 90 25.12 5.25 -9.15
CA PHE A 90 25.13 4.18 -10.14
C PHE A 90 25.59 4.73 -11.49
N VAL A 91 26.06 3.83 -12.33
CA VAL A 91 26.50 4.12 -13.69
C VAL A 91 25.67 3.27 -14.63
N VAL A 92 25.20 3.88 -15.71
CA VAL A 92 24.49 3.18 -16.78
C VAL A 92 25.41 3.13 -17.98
N GLY A 93 25.51 2.01 -18.67
CA GLY A 93 26.34 1.92 -19.87
C GLY A 93 25.81 0.90 -20.86
N ASN A 94 26.18 1.09 -22.12
CA ASN A 94 25.93 0.13 -23.19
C ASN A 94 27.22 -0.12 -23.98
N ALA A 95 27.20 -1.11 -24.89
CA ALA A 95 28.38 -1.51 -25.65
C ALA A 95 28.84 -0.48 -26.71
N ALA A 96 27.98 0.49 -27.07
CA ALA A 96 28.26 1.50 -28.10
C ALA A 96 28.84 2.79 -27.51
N ASP A 97 28.26 3.28 -26.42
CA ASP A 97 28.51 4.60 -25.84
C ASP A 97 29.38 4.55 -24.57
N GLY A 98 29.63 3.36 -24.02
CA GLY A 98 30.34 3.18 -22.75
C GLY A 98 29.51 3.59 -21.53
N PRO A 99 30.13 3.69 -20.34
CA PRO A 99 29.46 4.10 -19.10
C PRO A 99 29.18 5.61 -19.05
N THR A 100 28.08 5.99 -18.41
CA THR A 100 27.81 7.37 -17.99
C THR A 100 28.78 7.81 -16.88
N ASP A 101 28.87 9.11 -16.65
CA ASP A 101 29.36 9.62 -15.37
C ASP A 101 28.49 9.10 -14.21
N PRO A 102 29.03 9.02 -12.97
CA PRO A 102 28.27 8.57 -11.81
C PRO A 102 27.01 9.41 -11.57
N ILE A 103 25.86 8.73 -11.55
CA ILE A 103 24.56 9.34 -11.26
C ILE A 103 24.28 9.14 -9.76
N MET A 104 24.29 10.24 -9.01
CA MET A 104 24.06 10.22 -7.58
C MET A 104 22.61 9.82 -7.26
N GLN A 105 22.44 8.81 -6.41
CA GLN A 105 21.14 8.37 -5.92
C GLN A 105 20.70 9.27 -4.76
N ARG A 106 19.75 10.17 -5.05
CA ARG A 106 19.21 11.11 -4.06
C ARG A 106 17.89 10.68 -3.43
N VAL A 107 17.27 9.64 -3.97
CA VAL A 107 15.97 9.12 -3.57
C VAL A 107 15.91 7.62 -3.87
N GLY A 108 15.08 6.91 -3.13
CA GLY A 108 14.76 5.52 -3.34
C GLY A 108 15.74 4.56 -2.69
N VAL A 109 15.31 3.32 -2.57
CA VAL A 109 16.10 2.19 -2.08
C VAL A 109 16.67 1.40 -3.26
N PHE A 110 17.84 0.78 -3.10
CA PHE A 110 18.50 0.05 -4.19
C PHE A 110 17.67 -1.15 -4.66
N GLN A 111 17.34 -1.24 -5.95
CA GLN A 111 16.76 -2.46 -6.49
C GLN A 111 17.79 -3.59 -6.51
N GLY A 112 17.36 -4.82 -6.19
CA GLY A 112 18.25 -5.99 -6.10
C GLY A 112 19.07 -6.09 -4.80
N CYS A 113 19.06 -5.07 -3.94
CA CYS A 113 19.68 -5.14 -2.62
C CYS A 113 18.78 -5.93 -1.64
N PRO A 114 19.29 -6.94 -0.92
CA PRO A 114 18.51 -7.72 0.05
C PRO A 114 17.90 -6.89 1.20
N LEU A 115 18.49 -5.73 1.51
CA LEU A 115 18.00 -4.85 2.57
C LEU A 115 16.85 -3.94 2.10
N SER A 116 16.84 -3.55 0.83
CA SER A 116 15.91 -2.55 0.29
C SER A 116 14.43 -2.88 0.43
N PRO A 117 13.96 -4.13 0.23
CA PRO A 117 12.56 -4.48 0.48
C PRO A 117 12.11 -4.17 1.90
N HIS A 118 12.99 -4.42 2.88
CA HIS A 118 12.71 -4.17 4.28
C HIS A 118 12.71 -2.69 4.63
N LEU A 119 13.60 -1.91 4.01
CA LEU A 119 13.63 -0.45 4.14
C LEU A 119 12.37 0.17 3.53
N PHE A 120 11.94 -0.31 2.37
CA PHE A 120 10.68 0.11 1.75
C PHE A 120 9.49 -0.18 2.67
N SER A 121 9.39 -1.41 3.20
CA SER A 121 8.32 -1.75 4.15
C SER A 121 8.33 -0.87 5.39
N ALA A 122 9.51 -0.52 5.92
CA ALA A 122 9.63 0.41 7.06
C ALA A 122 9.17 1.82 6.70
N ALA A 123 9.47 2.32 5.50
CA ALA A 123 9.08 3.65 5.03
C ALA A 123 7.56 3.80 4.83
N ILE A 124 6.87 2.76 4.35
CA ILE A 124 5.42 2.75 4.16
C ILE A 124 4.66 2.43 5.46
N ASN A 125 5.33 1.88 6.47
CA ASN A 125 4.73 1.47 7.74
C ASN A 125 3.90 2.58 8.45
N PRO A 126 4.32 3.87 8.47
CA PRO A 126 3.51 4.95 9.04
C PRO A 126 2.14 5.10 8.38
N LEU A 127 2.07 5.00 7.05
CA LEU A 127 0.80 5.06 6.29
C LEU A 127 -0.13 3.92 6.72
N LEU A 128 0.39 2.71 6.82
CA LEU A 128 -0.40 1.53 7.17
C LEU A 128 -0.94 1.60 8.59
N HIS A 129 -0.12 2.04 9.56
CA HIS A 129 -0.58 2.27 10.93
C HIS A 129 -1.65 3.36 11.01
N ALA A 130 -1.49 4.44 10.24
CA ALA A 130 -2.47 5.52 10.19
C ALA A 130 -3.81 5.06 9.60
N LEU A 131 -3.79 4.25 8.53
CA LEU A 131 -4.98 3.64 7.94
C LEU A 131 -5.69 2.67 8.89
N GLN A 132 -4.93 1.87 9.64
CA GLN A 132 -5.49 0.91 10.61
C GLN A 132 -6.17 1.61 11.80
N LYS A 133 -5.63 2.75 12.24
CA LYS A 133 -6.16 3.52 13.37
C LYS A 133 -7.28 4.47 12.97
N LEU A 134 -7.59 4.60 11.68
CA LEU A 134 -8.61 5.51 11.21
C LEU A 134 -9.99 5.07 11.75
N PRO A 135 -10.71 5.92 12.49
CA PRO A 135 -12.02 5.57 13.03
C PRO A 135 -13.02 5.34 11.89
N SER A 136 -14.03 4.50 12.13
CA SER A 136 -15.15 4.31 11.19
C SER A 136 -14.81 3.81 9.76
N SER A 137 -13.57 3.36 9.50
CA SER A 137 -13.13 2.70 8.27
C SER A 137 -13.16 1.15 8.38
N GLY A 138 -12.78 0.43 7.32
CA GLY A 138 -12.70 -1.04 7.38
C GLY A 138 -14.04 -1.77 7.33
N VAL A 139 -13.97 -3.09 7.35
CA VAL A 139 -15.13 -3.99 7.25
C VAL A 139 -15.22 -4.81 8.52
N GLN A 140 -16.33 -4.69 9.25
CA GLN A 140 -16.55 -5.44 10.48
C GLN A 140 -16.88 -6.90 10.17
N LEU A 141 -15.89 -7.78 10.32
CA LEU A 141 -16.05 -9.22 10.06
C LEU A 141 -16.65 -9.95 11.26
N SER A 142 -16.09 -9.75 12.46
CA SER A 142 -16.59 -10.32 13.72
C SER A 142 -15.99 -9.62 14.94
N GLY A 143 -16.74 -9.47 16.03
CA GLY A 143 -16.22 -8.90 17.29
C GLY A 143 -15.52 -7.55 17.09
N ASP A 144 -14.23 -7.48 17.43
CA ASP A 144 -13.37 -6.31 17.21
C ASP A 144 -12.55 -6.40 15.90
N ASP A 145 -12.69 -7.49 15.14
CA ASP A 145 -11.97 -7.70 13.87
C ASP A 145 -12.58 -6.84 12.76
N ARG A 146 -11.82 -5.81 12.38
CA ARG A 146 -12.22 -4.78 11.42
C ARG A 146 -11.07 -4.43 10.48
N PRO A 147 -10.64 -5.34 9.59
CA PRO A 147 -9.61 -5.04 8.61
C PRO A 147 -10.06 -3.90 7.70
N GLY A 148 -9.13 -3.03 7.31
CA GLY A 148 -9.42 -1.94 6.37
C GLY A 148 -8.28 -1.63 5.39
N VAL A 149 -7.14 -2.31 5.52
CA VAL A 149 -5.99 -2.13 4.65
C VAL A 149 -5.23 -3.44 4.50
N SER A 150 -4.79 -3.74 3.28
CA SER A 150 -3.83 -4.79 2.97
C SER A 150 -2.77 -4.24 2.03
N ALA A 151 -1.51 -4.60 2.26
CA ALA A 151 -0.40 -4.14 1.45
C ALA A 151 0.60 -5.28 1.20
N TYR A 152 1.05 -5.44 -0.04
CA TYR A 152 2.04 -6.43 -0.39
C TYR A 152 3.12 -5.77 -1.23
N ALA A 153 4.29 -5.53 -0.61
CA ALA A 153 5.29 -4.65 -1.19
C ALA A 153 4.66 -3.29 -1.50
N ASP A 154 4.70 -2.86 -2.76
CA ASP A 154 4.15 -1.62 -3.28
C ASP A 154 2.65 -1.65 -3.61
N ASP A 155 2.04 -2.84 -3.69
CA ASP A 155 0.61 -2.98 -3.89
C ASP A 155 -0.14 -2.61 -2.61
N LEU A 156 -0.87 -1.49 -2.62
CA LEU A 156 -1.72 -1.06 -1.50
C LEU A 156 -3.19 -1.20 -1.87
N LYS A 157 -3.97 -1.83 -1.00
CA LYS A 157 -5.42 -1.93 -1.08
C LYS A 157 -6.05 -1.41 0.20
N ILE A 158 -7.02 -0.53 0.09
CA ILE A 158 -7.89 -0.09 1.20
C ILE A 158 -9.31 -0.58 0.94
N PHE A 159 -10.06 -0.82 2.02
CA PHE A 159 -11.45 -1.24 1.92
C PHE A 159 -12.25 -0.86 3.16
N SER A 160 -13.55 -0.66 2.97
CA SER A 160 -14.49 -0.23 4.00
C SER A 160 -15.89 -0.76 3.72
N GLY A 161 -16.67 -0.99 4.79
CA GLY A 161 -18.10 -1.28 4.71
C GLY A 161 -18.96 -0.03 4.48
N THR A 162 -18.36 1.16 4.47
CA THR A 162 -19.04 2.44 4.26
C THR A 162 -18.28 3.32 3.27
N LYS A 163 -19.03 4.10 2.47
CA LYS A 163 -18.49 5.07 1.52
C LYS A 163 -17.64 6.13 2.22
N ALA A 164 -18.16 6.71 3.30
CA ALA A 164 -17.42 7.69 4.11
C ALA A 164 -16.10 7.12 4.66
N GLY A 165 -16.09 5.85 5.10
CA GLY A 165 -14.89 5.20 5.61
C GLY A 165 -13.81 5.01 4.54
N VAL A 166 -14.17 4.58 3.32
CA VAL A 166 -13.18 4.43 2.23
C VAL A 166 -12.70 5.79 1.73
N THR A 167 -13.57 6.80 1.69
CA THR A 167 -13.21 8.16 1.31
C THR A 167 -12.19 8.75 2.29
N ALA A 168 -12.41 8.61 3.60
CA ALA A 168 -11.45 9.06 4.61
C ALA A 168 -10.11 8.30 4.53
N GLN A 169 -10.13 7.00 4.22
CA GLN A 169 -8.91 6.24 3.96
C GLN A 169 -8.17 6.77 2.73
N HIS A 170 -8.90 7.08 1.66
CA HIS A 170 -8.33 7.64 0.44
C HIS A 170 -7.70 9.02 0.67
N GLU A 171 -8.39 9.91 1.38
CA GLU A 171 -7.85 11.23 1.76
C GLU A 171 -6.53 11.10 2.53
N LEU A 172 -6.43 10.11 3.43
CA LEU A 172 -5.21 9.84 4.17
C LEU A 172 -4.07 9.34 3.28
N VAL A 173 -4.37 8.48 2.29
CA VAL A 173 -3.39 8.06 1.28
C VAL A 173 -2.94 9.25 0.43
N ALA A 174 -3.87 10.08 -0.04
CA ALA A 174 -3.56 11.26 -0.84
C ALA A 174 -2.67 12.26 -0.06
N ALA A 175 -3.00 12.53 1.20
CA ALA A 175 -2.20 13.39 2.08
C ALA A 175 -0.79 12.81 2.33
N PHE A 176 -0.66 11.49 2.47
CA PHE A 176 0.64 10.84 2.60
C PHE A 176 1.49 10.98 1.32
N LEU A 177 0.89 10.80 0.15
CA LEU A 177 1.57 10.98 -1.13
C LEU A 177 2.06 12.42 -1.30
N ASP A 178 1.22 13.41 -0.98
CA ASP A 178 1.58 14.83 -1.01
C ASP A 178 2.73 15.15 -0.04
N TRP A 179 2.60 14.71 1.22
CA TRP A 179 3.60 14.97 2.27
C TRP A 179 4.98 14.37 1.95
N THR A 180 5.00 13.19 1.35
CA THR A 180 6.25 12.47 1.03
C THR A 180 6.82 12.83 -0.34
N GLY A 181 6.00 13.37 -1.24
CA GLY A 181 6.36 13.54 -2.65
C GLY A 181 6.36 12.22 -3.44
N MET A 182 5.98 11.10 -2.83
CA MET A 182 5.71 9.86 -3.57
C MET A 182 4.46 10.02 -4.44
N LYS A 183 4.34 9.22 -5.49
CA LYS A 183 3.23 9.31 -6.44
C LYS A 183 2.58 7.96 -6.66
N ALA A 184 1.27 7.97 -6.91
CA ALA A 184 0.55 6.84 -7.46
C ALA A 184 0.13 7.15 -8.91
N ASN A 185 -0.05 6.13 -9.73
CA ASN A 185 -0.51 6.26 -11.11
C ASN A 185 -2.04 6.14 -11.15
N PRO A 186 -2.80 7.25 -11.30
CA PRO A 186 -4.26 7.20 -11.22
C PRO A 186 -4.88 6.29 -12.30
N ALA A 187 -4.25 6.21 -13.48
CA ALA A 187 -4.69 5.37 -14.58
C ALA A 187 -4.50 3.86 -14.33
N LYS A 188 -3.65 3.48 -13.37
CA LYS A 188 -3.45 2.08 -12.93
C LYS A 188 -4.11 1.76 -11.59
N CYS A 189 -4.44 2.78 -10.80
CA CYS A 189 -5.30 2.65 -9.63
C CYS A 189 -6.72 2.22 -10.06
N ARG A 190 -7.44 1.58 -9.16
CA ARG A 190 -8.85 1.19 -9.38
C ARG A 190 -9.67 1.41 -8.13
N SER A 191 -10.95 1.68 -8.31
CA SER A 191 -11.94 1.73 -7.24
C SER A 191 -13.10 0.79 -7.55
N MET A 192 -13.71 0.22 -6.51
CA MET A 192 -14.95 -0.56 -6.62
C MET A 192 -15.85 -0.21 -5.46
N GLY A 193 -17.13 0.00 -5.74
CA GLY A 193 -18.15 0.22 -4.73
C GLY A 193 -19.38 -0.57 -5.08
N VAL A 194 -19.89 -1.33 -4.11
CA VAL A 194 -21.06 -2.16 -4.30
C VAL A 194 -22.01 -1.98 -3.13
N ARG A 195 -23.30 -1.80 -3.45
CA ARG A 195 -24.39 -1.75 -2.49
C ARG A 195 -25.60 -2.52 -3.02
N ARG A 196 -26.65 -2.62 -2.22
CA ARG A 196 -27.94 -3.13 -2.68
C ARG A 196 -28.95 -1.98 -2.77
N ASN A 197 -29.77 -2.00 -3.82
CA ASN A 197 -30.88 -1.06 -3.97
C ASN A 197 -32.08 -1.45 -3.09
N GLY A 198 -33.15 -0.64 -3.11
CA GLY A 198 -34.37 -0.90 -2.34
C GLY A 198 -35.07 -2.22 -2.66
N ASN A 199 -34.79 -2.82 -3.83
CA ASN A 199 -35.32 -4.12 -4.26
C ASN A 199 -34.38 -5.29 -3.88
N GLY A 200 -33.29 -5.01 -3.16
CA GLY A 200 -32.29 -6.00 -2.77
C GLY A 200 -31.34 -6.43 -3.89
N ALA A 201 -31.43 -5.85 -5.10
CA ALA A 201 -30.50 -6.16 -6.19
C ALA A 201 -29.15 -5.47 -5.96
N VAL A 202 -28.06 -6.15 -6.35
CA VAL A 202 -26.70 -5.61 -6.28
C VAL A 202 -26.54 -4.52 -7.34
N GLU A 203 -26.00 -3.37 -6.94
CA GLU A 203 -25.69 -2.26 -7.85
C GLU A 203 -24.32 -1.66 -7.53
N ALA A 204 -23.69 -1.10 -8.57
CA ALA A 204 -22.46 -0.34 -8.41
C ALA A 204 -22.73 1.01 -7.73
N ASP A 205 -21.84 1.41 -6.83
CA ASP A 205 -21.84 2.73 -6.19
C ASP A 205 -20.51 3.42 -6.51
N ASN A 206 -20.56 4.45 -7.34
CA ASN A 206 -19.37 5.15 -7.78
C ASN A 206 -18.78 5.97 -6.62
N LEU A 207 -17.47 5.86 -6.43
CA LEU A 207 -16.77 6.54 -5.33
C LEU A 207 -16.29 7.95 -5.69
N ASP A 208 -16.19 8.28 -6.99
CA ASP A 208 -15.75 9.60 -7.48
C ASP A 208 -14.45 10.11 -6.84
N LEU A 209 -13.48 9.20 -6.64
CA LEU A 209 -12.19 9.50 -6.04
C LEU A 209 -11.19 9.98 -7.09
N ALA A 210 -10.23 10.81 -6.67
CA ALA A 210 -9.21 11.37 -7.54
C ALA A 210 -7.87 11.53 -6.82
N LEU A 211 -6.77 11.40 -7.56
CA LEU A 211 -5.42 11.69 -7.09
C LEU A 211 -4.88 12.89 -7.87
N ALA A 212 -4.57 13.99 -7.18
CA ALA A 212 -4.13 15.25 -7.80
C ALA A 212 -5.01 15.64 -9.00
N ASP A 213 -6.32 15.74 -8.75
CA ASP A 213 -7.38 16.07 -9.73
C ASP A 213 -7.55 15.09 -10.89
N THR A 214 -6.83 13.97 -10.90
CA THR A 214 -6.99 12.91 -11.88
C THR A 214 -7.90 11.81 -11.33
N PRO A 215 -9.06 11.54 -11.94
CA PRO A 215 -10.00 10.52 -11.46
C PRO A 215 -9.39 9.12 -11.40
N ILE A 216 -9.72 8.37 -10.36
CA ILE A 216 -9.43 6.93 -10.28
C ILE A 216 -10.54 6.18 -11.04
N PRO A 217 -10.21 5.33 -12.03
CA PRO A 217 -11.21 4.55 -12.74
C PRO A 217 -11.97 3.58 -11.83
N THR A 218 -13.30 3.69 -11.82
CA THR A 218 -14.20 2.77 -11.11
C THR A 218 -14.48 1.53 -11.94
N MET A 219 -14.31 0.36 -11.33
CA MET A 219 -14.65 -0.94 -11.90
C MET A 219 -16.13 -1.23 -11.70
N THR A 220 -16.76 -1.82 -12.73
CA THR A 220 -18.12 -2.35 -12.57
C THR A 220 -18.09 -3.66 -11.79
N HIS A 221 -19.19 -4.04 -11.15
CA HIS A 221 -19.31 -5.28 -10.37
C HIS A 221 -19.17 -6.58 -11.20
N HIS A 222 -19.05 -6.49 -12.52
CA HIS A 222 -18.77 -7.61 -13.41
C HIS A 222 -17.29 -7.72 -13.82
N GLN A 223 -16.46 -6.76 -13.41
CA GLN A 223 -15.04 -6.71 -13.75
C GLN A 223 -14.20 -7.16 -12.55
N SER A 224 -13.13 -7.90 -12.83
CA SER A 224 -12.14 -8.30 -11.83
C SER A 224 -10.83 -7.54 -12.04
N TYR A 225 -10.21 -7.06 -10.97
CA TYR A 225 -8.86 -6.49 -10.98
C TYR A 225 -7.85 -7.59 -10.69
N ALA A 226 -6.77 -7.67 -11.45
CA ALA A 226 -5.70 -8.61 -11.12
C ALA A 226 -4.90 -8.09 -9.92
N TYR A 227 -5.25 -8.53 -8.71
CA TYR A 227 -4.51 -8.24 -7.48
C TYR A 227 -3.63 -9.45 -7.14
N LEU A 228 -2.32 -9.25 -7.03
CA LEU A 228 -1.34 -10.33 -6.76
C LEU A 228 -1.44 -11.53 -7.72
N GLY A 229 -1.83 -11.28 -8.98
CA GLY A 229 -1.98 -12.31 -10.01
C GLY A 229 -3.30 -13.09 -9.96
N ILE A 230 -4.24 -12.74 -9.08
CA ILE A 230 -5.59 -13.32 -9.02
C ILE A 230 -6.63 -12.23 -9.32
N GLY A 231 -7.66 -12.60 -10.09
CA GLY A 231 -8.81 -11.72 -10.33
C GLY A 231 -9.61 -11.50 -9.05
N ASP A 232 -9.65 -10.26 -8.59
CA ASP A 232 -10.39 -9.78 -7.42
C ASP A 232 -11.55 -8.89 -7.89
N GLY A 233 -12.79 -9.30 -7.64
CA GLY A 233 -14.00 -8.64 -8.16
C GLY A 233 -15.25 -9.11 -7.42
N PHE A 234 -16.26 -8.24 -7.36
CA PHE A 234 -17.44 -8.45 -6.50
C PHE A 234 -18.35 -9.59 -6.92
#